data_AF-A0ABD0VJY6-F1
#
_entry.id   AF-A0ABD0VJY6-F1
#
_cell.length_a   1.000
_cell.length_b   1.000
_cell.length_c   1.000
_cell.angle_alpha   90.00
_cell.angle_beta   90.00
_cell.angle_gamma   90.00
#
_symmetry.space_group_name_H-M   'P 1'
#
loop_
_entity.id
_entity.type
_entity.pdbx_description
1 polymer ?
#
loop_
_entity_poly.entity_id
_entity_poly.type
_entity_poly.pdbx_seq_one_letter_code
_entity_poly.pdbx_strand_id
1 'polypeptide(L)'
;MSEDMVNDGYVDIMNIDISSVVIDILIKSCAHIPQLKYMQMDVRNMSFFLDETFDSVIDKGCFKGTLDSLMCGTEAPFSASQMIYEVNRLLKAGGIFMLITYGNPSVRIPHLNQPGCCWKITLYIIRE
;
A
#
# COMPACT_ATOMS: atom_id res chain seq x y z
N MET A 1 -4.88 9.74 9.44
CA MET A 1 -4.97 9.40 8.01
C MET A 1 -6.14 8.47 7.74
N SER A 2 -6.16 7.22 8.20
CA SER A 2 -7.33 6.36 7.95
C SER A 2 -8.61 6.93 8.60
N GLU A 3 -8.53 7.52 9.79
CA GLU A 3 -9.66 8.20 10.43
C GLU A 3 -10.12 9.45 9.66
N ASP A 4 -9.17 10.25 9.15
CA ASP A 4 -9.46 11.42 8.33
C ASP A 4 -10.17 11.03 7.03
N MET A 5 -9.78 9.90 6.42
CA MET A 5 -10.48 9.35 5.26
C MET A 5 -11.94 8.98 5.61
N VAL A 6 -12.20 8.43 6.79
CA VAL A 6 -13.59 8.19 7.21
C VAL A 6 -14.36 9.51 7.34
N ASN A 7 -13.73 10.54 7.89
CA ASN A 7 -14.34 11.88 7.99
C ASN A 7 -14.59 12.52 6.62
N ASP A 8 -13.73 12.26 5.65
CA ASP A 8 -13.88 12.69 4.26
C ASP A 8 -14.94 11.89 3.48
N GLY A 9 -15.59 10.90 4.11
CA GLY A 9 -16.70 10.14 3.56
C GLY A 9 -16.31 8.84 2.85
N TYR A 10 -15.05 8.41 2.96
CA TYR A 10 -14.64 7.10 2.45
C TYR A 10 -15.30 5.99 3.28
N VAL A 11 -15.97 5.09 2.57
CA VAL A 11 -16.64 3.92 3.15
C VAL A 11 -15.90 2.66 2.69
N ASP A 12 -15.68 1.72 3.61
CA ASP A 12 -14.96 0.44 3.39
C ASP A 12 -13.44 0.57 3.20
N ILE A 13 -12.73 0.97 4.27
CA ILE A 13 -11.27 1.10 4.26
C ILE A 13 -10.66 -0.17 4.87
N MET A 14 -9.89 -0.91 4.06
CA MET A 14 -9.12 -2.07 4.50
C MET A 14 -7.66 -1.67 4.75
N ASN A 15 -7.20 -1.82 5.99
CA ASN A 15 -5.81 -1.61 6.37
C ASN A 15 -5.15 -2.97 6.59
N ILE A 16 -3.96 -3.17 6.03
CA ILE A 16 -3.18 -4.39 6.20
C ILE A 16 -1.81 -4.10 6.79
N ASP A 17 -1.30 -5.00 7.61
CA ASP A 17 0.06 -4.97 8.15
C ASP A 17 0.55 -6.40 8.42
N ILE A 18 1.85 -6.64 8.28
CA ILE A 18 2.44 -7.96 8.57
C ILE A 18 2.49 -8.24 10.08
N SER A 19 2.55 -7.19 10.90
CA SER A 19 2.65 -7.26 12.35
C SER A 19 1.28 -7.43 13.01
N SER A 20 1.02 -8.61 13.56
CA SER A 20 -0.18 -8.88 14.37
C SER A 20 -0.31 -7.92 15.55
N VAL A 21 0.81 -7.54 16.18
CA VAL A 21 0.81 -6.62 17.33
C VAL A 21 0.28 -5.25 16.94
N VAL A 22 0.67 -4.74 15.78
CA VAL A 22 0.20 -3.44 15.28
C VAL A 22 -1.28 -3.51 14.94
N ILE A 23 -1.71 -4.58 14.27
CA ILE A 23 -3.12 -4.82 13.96
C ILE A 23 -3.98 -4.84 15.23
N ASP A 24 -3.56 -5.57 16.27
CA ASP A 24 -4.30 -5.65 17.53
C ASP A 24 -4.42 -4.29 18.23
N ILE A 25 -3.35 -3.48 18.20
CA ILE A 25 -3.36 -2.11 18.75
C ILE A 25 -4.30 -1.21 17.96
N LEU A 26 -4.27 -1.28 16.63
CA LEU A 26 -5.12 -0.48 15.75
C LEU A 26 -6.60 -0.85 15.88
N ILE A 27 -6.92 -2.15 15.96
CA ILE A 27 -8.29 -2.61 16.20
C ILE A 27 -8.80 -2.05 17.53
N LYS A 28 -7.99 -2.10 18.59
CA LYS A 28 -8.40 -1.59 19.93
C LYS A 28 -8.57 -0.08 19.96
N SER A 29 -7.64 0.65 19.34
CA SER A 29 -7.66 2.13 19.35
C SER A 29 -8.75 2.70 18.44
N CYS A 30 -8.98 2.09 17.28
CA CYS A 30 -9.99 2.52 16.29
C CYS A 30 -11.30 1.73 16.38
N ALA A 31 -11.55 0.98 17.47
CA ALA A 31 -12.78 0.19 17.67
C ALA A 31 -14.07 1.01 17.55
N HIS A 32 -13.99 2.32 17.77
CA HIS A 32 -15.10 3.26 17.67
C HIS A 32 -15.45 3.65 16.22
N ILE A 33 -14.65 3.23 15.23
CA ILE A 33 -14.80 3.58 13.82
C ILE A 33 -15.07 2.30 13.01
N PRO A 34 -16.34 1.89 12.84
CA PRO A 34 -16.69 0.62 12.19
C PRO A 34 -16.35 0.56 10.69
N GLN A 35 -16.07 1.70 10.06
CA GLN A 35 -15.65 1.78 8.65
C GLN A 35 -14.21 1.32 8.44
N LEU A 36 -13.38 1.31 9.50
CA LEU A 36 -11.99 0.89 9.43
C LEU A 36 -11.88 -0.60 9.73
N LYS A 37 -11.47 -1.37 8.71
CA LYS A 37 -11.14 -2.78 8.84
C LYS A 37 -9.63 -2.94 8.89
N TYR A 38 -9.18 -3.91 9.67
CA TYR A 38 -7.76 -4.23 9.84
C TYR A 38 -7.58 -5.73 9.64
N MET A 39 -6.55 -6.12 8.92
CA MET A 39 -6.22 -7.53 8.66
C MET A 39 -4.70 -7.73 8.69
N GLN A 40 -4.25 -8.75 9.42
CA GLN A 40 -2.86 -9.15 9.35
C GLN A 40 -2.59 -9.82 8.00
N MET A 41 -1.70 -9.23 7.19
CA MET A 41 -1.38 -9.74 5.85
C MET A 41 -0.04 -9.20 5.34
N ASP A 42 0.66 -10.01 4.54
CA ASP A 42 1.85 -9.57 3.82
C ASP A 42 1.45 -8.97 2.47
N VAL A 43 1.91 -7.73 2.19
CA VAL A 43 1.60 -7.00 0.95
C VAL A 43 2.11 -7.72 -0.31
N ARG A 44 3.09 -8.61 -0.16
CA ARG A 44 3.66 -9.41 -1.27
C ARG A 44 2.75 -10.56 -1.67
N ASN A 45 1.77 -10.91 -0.84
CA ASN A 45 0.81 -11.97 -1.10
C ASN A 45 -0.57 -11.57 -0.56
N MET A 46 -1.36 -10.94 -1.42
CA MET A 46 -2.72 -10.48 -1.11
C MET A 46 -3.77 -11.36 -1.78
N SER A 47 -3.46 -12.66 -1.94
CA SER A 47 -4.32 -13.67 -2.60
C SER A 47 -5.68 -13.89 -1.94
N PHE A 48 -5.88 -13.41 -0.72
CA PHE A 48 -7.18 -13.40 -0.05
C PHE A 48 -8.20 -12.50 -0.78
N PHE A 49 -7.74 -11.41 -1.38
CA PHE A 49 -8.60 -10.49 -2.12
C PHE A 49 -8.67 -10.90 -3.60
N LEU A 50 -9.85 -10.76 -4.18
CA LEU A 50 -10.08 -11.01 -5.59
C LEU A 50 -9.43 -9.91 -6.45
N ASP A 51 -9.21 -10.23 -7.72
CA ASP A 51 -8.75 -9.26 -8.71
C ASP A 51 -9.80 -8.13 -8.83
N GLU A 52 -9.35 -6.91 -9.11
CA GLU A 52 -10.21 -5.74 -9.29
C GLU A 52 -11.18 -5.47 -8.11
N THR A 53 -10.73 -5.72 -6.88
CA THR A 53 -11.55 -5.48 -5.67
C THR A 53 -11.59 -4.01 -5.27
N PHE A 54 -10.48 -3.28 -5.42
CA PHE A 54 -10.32 -1.94 -4.85
C PHE A 54 -10.26 -0.83 -5.90
N ASP A 55 -10.93 0.29 -5.62
CA ASP A 55 -10.91 1.48 -6.46
C ASP A 55 -9.64 2.33 -6.25
N SER A 56 -9.05 2.25 -5.05
CA SER A 56 -7.83 2.97 -4.73
C SER A 56 -7.00 2.21 -3.70
N VAL A 57 -5.69 2.21 -3.89
CA VAL A 57 -4.71 1.61 -2.97
C VAL A 57 -3.73 2.69 -2.55
N ILE A 58 -3.52 2.81 -1.24
CA ILE A 58 -2.60 3.80 -0.68
C ILE A 58 -1.48 3.06 0.07
N ASP A 59 -0.26 3.22 -0.42
CA ASP A 59 0.94 2.74 0.25
C ASP A 59 1.60 3.90 0.98
N LYS A 60 1.30 4.03 2.28
CA LYS A 60 1.92 5.05 3.13
C LYS A 60 3.05 4.43 3.93
N GLY A 61 4.28 4.64 3.47
CA GLY A 61 5.46 4.30 4.26
C GLY A 61 5.85 2.82 4.30
N CYS A 62 5.23 1.96 3.51
CA CYS A 62 5.76 0.61 3.28
C CYS A 62 7.15 0.69 2.63
N PHE A 63 7.47 1.80 1.96
CA PHE A 63 8.82 2.07 1.49
C PHE A 63 9.81 2.70 2.51
N LYS A 64 9.39 3.01 3.74
CA LYS A 64 10.27 3.44 4.86
C LYS A 64 10.37 2.40 5.98
N GLY A 65 9.37 1.52 6.15
CA GLY A 65 9.40 0.43 7.13
C GLY A 65 9.60 -0.95 6.49
N THR A 66 9.01 -1.18 5.32
CA THR A 66 9.00 -2.47 4.61
C THR A 66 9.89 -2.43 3.37
N LEU A 67 10.64 -1.34 3.15
CA LEU A 67 11.69 -1.33 2.15
C LEU A 67 13.04 -0.84 2.67
N ASP A 68 13.13 0.00 3.71
CA ASP A 68 14.41 0.11 4.43
C ASP A 68 14.71 -1.17 5.24
N SER A 69 13.69 -1.89 5.73
CA SER A 69 13.88 -3.19 6.38
C SER A 69 14.02 -4.38 5.41
N LEU A 70 13.61 -4.24 4.14
CA LEU A 70 13.81 -5.24 3.08
C LEU A 70 14.99 -4.93 2.15
N MET A 71 15.52 -3.70 2.15
CA MET A 71 16.76 -3.31 1.46
C MET A 71 18.03 -3.74 2.20
N CYS A 72 17.92 -4.28 3.42
CA CYS A 72 19.00 -5.02 4.08
C CYS A 72 18.96 -6.50 3.64
N GLY A 73 19.10 -6.74 2.34
CA GLY A 73 19.14 -8.09 1.79
C GLY A 73 19.10 -8.05 0.26
N THR A 74 19.79 -8.99 -0.37
CA THR A 74 19.90 -9.17 -1.83
C THR A 74 18.55 -9.37 -2.56
N GLU A 75 17.41 -9.35 -1.85
CA GLU A 75 16.05 -9.69 -2.30
C GLU A 75 15.09 -8.48 -2.40
N ALA A 76 15.55 -7.28 -2.02
CA ALA A 76 14.74 -6.06 -1.95
C ALA A 76 13.99 -5.67 -3.24
N PRO A 77 14.61 -5.70 -4.44
CA PRO A 77 13.91 -5.35 -5.68
C PRO A 77 12.85 -6.39 -6.06
N PHE A 78 13.06 -7.66 -5.70
CA PHE A 78 12.10 -8.73 -5.97
C PHE A 78 10.83 -8.54 -5.14
N SER A 79 10.98 -8.26 -3.84
CA SER A 79 9.84 -8.01 -2.95
C SER A 79 9.03 -6.76 -3.35
N ALA A 80 9.70 -5.69 -3.79
CA ALA A 80 9.01 -4.51 -4.32
C ALA A 80 8.20 -4.85 -5.57
N SER A 81 8.74 -5.68 -6.45
CA SER A 81 8.06 -6.10 -7.68
C SER A 81 6.81 -6.93 -7.40
N GLN A 82 6.89 -7.85 -6.43
CA GLN A 82 5.74 -8.65 -6.01
C GLN A 82 4.62 -7.78 -5.42
N MET A 83 4.97 -6.81 -4.56
CA MET A 83 3.99 -5.85 -4.03
C MET A 83 3.28 -5.11 -5.18
N ILE A 84 4.04 -4.57 -6.13
CA ILE A 84 3.47 -3.80 -7.25
C ILE A 84 2.57 -4.67 -8.12
N TYR A 85 2.94 -5.93 -8.35
CA TYR A 85 2.10 -6.88 -9.08
C TYR A 85 0.77 -7.15 -8.36
N GLU A 86 0.81 -7.40 -7.05
CA GLU A 86 -0.40 -7.62 -6.26
C GLU A 86 -1.27 -6.35 -6.23
N VAL A 87 -0.68 -5.17 -6.07
CA VAL A 87 -1.43 -3.90 -6.14
C VAL A 87 -2.10 -3.72 -7.49
N ASN A 88 -1.39 -3.99 -8.60
CA ASN A 88 -1.95 -3.91 -9.95
C ASN A 88 -3.12 -4.89 -10.14
N ARG A 89 -3.01 -6.12 -9.61
CA ARG A 89 -4.07 -7.13 -9.64
C ARG A 89 -5.31 -6.70 -8.87
N LEU A 90 -5.12 -6.07 -7.72
CA LEU A 90 -6.22 -5.66 -6.84
C LEU A 90 -6.96 -4.41 -7.31
N LEU A 91 -6.31 -3.56 -8.08
CA LEU A 91 -6.91 -2.33 -8.60
C LEU A 91 -7.87 -2.62 -9.73
N LYS A 92 -9.06 -2.03 -9.66
CA LYS A 92 -10.01 -1.99 -10.77
C LYS A 92 -9.43 -1.21 -11.96
N ALA A 93 -9.97 -1.46 -13.15
CA ALA A 93 -9.69 -0.63 -14.32
C ALA A 93 -10.00 0.85 -14.02
N GLY A 94 -8.97 1.70 -14.09
CA GLY A 94 -9.06 3.13 -13.76
C GLY A 94 -8.85 3.48 -12.29
N GLY A 95 -8.54 2.49 -11.44
CA GLY A 95 -8.21 2.69 -10.05
C GLY A 95 -6.90 3.47 -9.84
N ILE A 96 -6.74 4.02 -8.65
CA ILE A 96 -5.61 4.90 -8.32
C ILE A 96 -4.69 4.22 -7.31
N PHE A 97 -3.40 4.13 -7.64
CA PHE A 97 -2.35 3.80 -6.68
C PHE A 97 -1.64 5.06 -6.20
N MET A 98 -1.60 5.28 -4.88
CA MET A 98 -0.86 6.38 -4.26
C MET A 98 0.29 5.84 -3.40
N LEU A 99 1.52 6.10 -3.86
CA LEU A 99 2.74 5.75 -3.12
C LEU A 99 3.30 7.00 -2.40
N ILE A 100 3.33 6.95 -1.07
CA ILE A 100 3.93 8.00 -0.23
C ILE A 100 5.24 7.47 0.35
N THR A 101 6.36 8.01 -0.12
CA THR A 101 7.70 7.56 0.26
C THR A 101 8.69 8.72 0.35
N TYR A 102 9.70 8.55 1.20
CA TYR A 102 10.88 9.41 1.24
C TYR A 102 12.01 8.91 0.34
N GLY A 103 11.84 7.74 -0.30
CA GLY A 103 12.82 7.17 -1.21
C GLY A 103 12.99 8.03 -2.46
N ASN A 104 14.21 8.03 -3.02
CA ASN A 104 14.51 8.78 -4.22
C ASN A 104 13.65 8.30 -5.42
N PRO A 105 12.92 9.19 -6.11
CA PRO A 105 12.10 8.84 -7.27
C PRO A 105 12.85 8.05 -8.36
N SER A 106 14.14 8.34 -8.58
CA SER A 106 14.97 7.65 -9.58
C SER A 106 15.09 6.15 -9.33
N VAL A 107 15.00 5.72 -8.07
CA VAL A 107 15.04 4.29 -7.71
C VAL A 107 13.64 3.69 -7.71
N ARG A 108 12.60 4.48 -7.39
CA ARG A 108 11.21 3.99 -7.23
C ARG A 108 10.46 3.85 -8.53
N ILE A 109 10.58 4.81 -9.43
CA ILE A 109 9.85 4.84 -10.71
C ILE A 109 10.10 3.59 -11.57
N PRO A 110 11.35 3.06 -11.68
CA PRO A 110 11.58 1.82 -12.42
C PRO A 110 10.81 0.62 -11.84
N HIS A 111 10.60 0.55 -10.53
CA HIS A 111 9.81 -0.51 -9.91
C HIS A 111 8.31 -0.37 -10.16
N LEU A 112 7.82 0.83 -10.47
CA LEU A 112 6.42 1.06 -10.85
C LEU A 112 6.18 0.79 -12.34
N ASN A 113 7.20 1.00 -13.19
CA ASN A 113 7.11 0.78 -14.64
C ASN A 113 7.49 -0.66 -15.02
N GLN A 114 6.87 -1.65 -14.37
CA GLN A 114 7.11 -3.06 -14.69
C GLN A 114 6.28 -3.53 -15.89
N PRO A 115 6.76 -4.54 -16.65
CA PRO A 115 5.97 -5.16 -17.71
C PRO A 115 4.61 -5.62 -17.18
N GLY A 116 3.52 -5.16 -17.81
CA GLY A 116 2.13 -5.45 -17.40
C GLY A 116 1.47 -4.37 -16.55
N CYS A 117 2.23 -3.42 -16.01
CA CYS A 117 1.69 -2.25 -15.30
C CYS A 117 1.49 -1.09 -16.28
N CYS A 118 0.25 -0.86 -16.73
CA CYS A 118 -0.10 0.17 -17.71
C CYS A 118 -0.75 1.41 -17.06
N TRP A 119 -0.11 1.97 -16.04
CA TRP A 119 -0.60 3.17 -15.34
C TRP A 119 0.20 4.43 -15.67
N LYS A 120 -0.45 5.59 -15.50
CA LYS A 120 0.20 6.89 -15.63
C LYS A 120 0.77 7.33 -14.28
N ILE A 121 2.09 7.45 -14.20
CA ILE A 121 2.77 7.92 -12.98
C ILE A 121 2.78 9.44 -12.95
N THR A 122 2.28 10.03 -11.85
CA THR A 122 2.40 11.47 -11.57
C THR A 122 3.22 11.66 -10.30
N LEU A 123 4.36 12.33 -10.40
CA LEU A 123 5.28 12.55 -9.28
C LEU A 123 5.01 13.91 -8.63
N TYR A 124 4.79 13.90 -7.31
CA TYR A 124 4.71 15.11 -6.49
C TYR A 124 5.89 15.12 -5.52
N ILE A 125 6.71 16.17 -5.58
CA ILE A 125 7.82 16.39 -4.65
C ILE A 125 7.39 17.44 -3.66
N ILE A 126 7.18 17.03 -2.42
CA ILE A 126 6.88 17.94 -1.31
C ILE A 126 8.23 18.43 -0.77
N ARG A 127 8.47 19.74 -0.83
CA ARG A 127 9.62 20.40 -0.19
C ARG A 127 9.08 21.11 1.05
N GLU A 128 9.79 20.94 2.17
CA GLU A 128 9.57 21.74 3.38
C GLU A 128 9.96 23.21 3.16
#